data_AF-A0A258NQ90-F1
#
_entry.id   AF-A0A258NQ90-F1
#
_cell.length_a   1.000
_cell.length_b   1.000
_cell.length_c   1.000
_cell.angle_alpha   90.00
_cell.angle_beta   90.00
_cell.angle_gamma   90.00
#
_symmetry.space_group_name_H-M   'P 1'
#
loop_
_entity.id
_entity.type
_entity.pdbx_description
1 polymer ?
#
loop_
_entity_poly.entity_id
_entity_poly.type
_entity_poly.pdbx_seq_one_letter_code
_entity_poly.pdbx_strand_id
1 'polypeptide(L)'
;METMDQVVQAAFPVVSAPRFSSLEAGAKPGSRHIVAKDGLWREITLPWIRSIHPIAACDVPLPYGALHAEIELFCGPIPKDLRQKFVRDATAASPYEMAAAMIWNQVTGGWRYAVRESLSAAHAFVNYKEVSLEEGEFMVLDLHSHGQFDAHFSERDDADDAGSMKFSGVIGNLNTGTPTTVMRLNLLGKTWAATMAADGTLEVLE
;
A
#
# COMPACT_ATOMS: atom_id res chain seq x y z
N MET A 1 0.70 6.79 35.04
CA MET A 1 1.16 6.29 33.73
C MET A 1 2.23 7.27 33.28
N GLU A 2 3.41 6.75 32.90
CA GLU A 2 4.51 7.61 32.45
C GLU A 2 4.10 8.41 31.20
N THR A 3 4.69 9.60 31.04
CA THR A 3 4.32 10.51 29.93
C THR A 3 4.54 9.84 28.57
N MET A 4 5.57 9.01 28.42
CA MET A 4 5.83 8.33 27.14
C MET A 4 4.82 7.22 26.85
N ASP A 5 4.35 6.51 27.87
CA ASP A 5 3.28 5.52 27.72
C ASP A 5 1.97 6.20 27.27
N GLN A 6 1.69 7.41 27.76
CA GLN A 6 0.54 8.20 27.31
C GLN A 6 0.65 8.59 25.83
N VAL A 7 1.84 8.98 25.38
CA VAL A 7 2.09 9.29 23.96
C VAL A 7 1.89 8.06 23.08
N VAL A 8 2.43 6.90 23.49
CA VAL A 8 2.24 5.63 22.77
C VAL A 8 0.76 5.25 22.71
N GLN A 9 0.05 5.29 23.84
CA GLN A 9 -1.37 4.95 23.89
C GLN A 9 -2.22 5.90 23.04
N ALA A 10 -1.86 7.18 22.96
CA ALA A 10 -2.56 8.15 22.13
C ALA A 10 -2.30 7.94 20.63
N ALA A 11 -1.08 7.56 20.25
CA ALA A 11 -0.68 7.31 18.87
C ALA A 11 -1.14 5.93 18.35
N PHE A 12 -1.20 4.93 19.23
CA PHE A 12 -1.57 3.55 18.92
C PHE A 12 -2.64 3.04 19.89
N PRO A 13 -3.88 3.56 19.81
CA PRO A 13 -4.93 3.18 20.75
C PRO A 13 -5.20 1.67 20.77
N VAL A 14 -5.58 1.18 21.94
CA VAL A 14 -6.12 -0.18 22.09
C VAL A 14 -7.60 -0.06 22.45
N VAL A 15 -8.46 -0.71 21.66
CA VAL A 15 -9.91 -0.74 21.87
C VAL A 15 -10.41 -2.18 21.93
N SER A 16 -11.63 -2.38 22.41
CA SER A 16 -12.31 -3.68 22.36
C SER A 16 -13.29 -3.73 21.20
N ALA A 17 -13.39 -4.87 20.54
CA ALA A 17 -14.42 -5.08 19.52
C ALA A 17 -15.80 -5.10 20.22
N PRO A 18 -16.75 -4.25 19.81
CA PRO A 18 -18.08 -4.25 20.40
C PRO A 18 -18.81 -5.57 20.08
N ARG A 19 -19.50 -6.12 21.07
CA ARG A 19 -20.23 -7.40 20.93
C ARG A 19 -21.64 -7.24 20.38
N PHE A 20 -22.27 -6.10 20.62
CA PHE A 20 -23.70 -5.86 20.34
C PHE A 20 -23.92 -4.68 19.39
N SER A 21 -22.85 -4.15 18.79
CA SER A 21 -22.88 -3.08 17.80
C SER A 21 -21.72 -3.25 16.82
N SER A 22 -21.69 -2.44 15.77
CA SER A 22 -20.58 -2.41 14.82
C SER A 22 -19.37 -1.68 15.39
N LEU A 23 -18.17 -2.05 14.90
CA LEU A 23 -16.94 -1.32 15.18
C LEU A 23 -16.92 -0.01 14.37
N GLU A 24 -17.07 1.12 15.05
CA GLU A 24 -16.87 2.46 14.46
C GLU A 24 -15.46 2.60 13.92
N ALA A 25 -15.29 3.18 12.72
CA ALA A 25 -13.98 3.41 12.13
C ALA A 25 -13.10 4.31 13.02
N GLY A 26 -11.78 4.17 12.88
CA GLY A 26 -10.83 5.07 13.54
C GLY A 26 -11.11 6.53 13.18
N ALA A 27 -11.32 7.38 14.20
CA ALA A 27 -11.70 8.78 14.00
C ALA A 27 -10.61 9.64 13.34
N LYS A 28 -9.36 9.16 13.29
CA LYS A 28 -8.21 9.85 12.71
C LYS A 28 -7.37 8.86 11.90
N PRO A 29 -6.66 9.35 10.86
CA PRO A 29 -5.66 8.54 10.20
C PRO A 29 -4.62 8.00 11.18
N GLY A 30 -4.24 6.74 11.03
CA GLY A 30 -3.30 6.05 11.89
C GLY A 30 -3.61 4.56 12.01
N SER A 31 -3.06 3.95 13.06
CA SER A 31 -3.31 2.55 13.37
C SER A 31 -3.75 2.38 14.82
N ARG A 32 -4.66 1.44 15.06
CA ARG A 32 -5.07 1.04 16.39
C ARG A 32 -5.17 -0.48 16.50
N HIS A 33 -5.02 -0.96 17.72
CA HIS A 33 -5.19 -2.36 18.06
C HIS A 33 -6.59 -2.60 18.59
N ILE A 34 -7.17 -3.74 18.21
CA ILE A 34 -8.52 -4.13 18.60
C ILE A 34 -8.44 -5.52 19.22
N VAL A 35 -8.91 -5.65 20.45
CA VAL A 35 -9.08 -6.95 21.08
C VAL A 35 -10.46 -7.48 20.71
N ALA A 36 -10.50 -8.56 19.92
CA ALA A 36 -11.70 -9.22 19.45
C ALA A 36 -11.92 -10.55 20.19
N LYS A 37 -13.00 -11.27 19.87
CA LYS A 37 -13.36 -12.55 20.51
C LYS A 37 -12.26 -13.62 20.43
N ASP A 38 -11.42 -13.55 19.40
CA ASP A 38 -10.46 -14.58 18.98
C ASP A 38 -9.00 -14.08 19.03
N GLY A 39 -8.76 -12.88 19.54
CA GLY A 39 -7.40 -12.36 19.76
C GLY A 39 -7.23 -10.90 19.38
N LEU A 40 -6.01 -10.58 18.97
CA LEU A 40 -5.57 -9.23 18.65
C LEU A 40 -5.67 -8.97 17.15
N TRP A 41 -6.36 -7.89 16.83
CA TRP A 41 -6.56 -7.37 15.49
C TRP A 41 -5.95 -5.98 15.38
N ARG A 42 -5.75 -5.53 14.15
CA ARG A 42 -5.27 -4.20 13.84
C ARG A 42 -6.18 -3.55 12.82
N GLU A 43 -6.54 -2.30 13.07
CA GLU A 43 -7.14 -1.42 12.07
C GLU A 43 -6.12 -0.36 11.66
N ILE A 44 -5.98 -0.16 10.35
CA ILE A 44 -5.23 0.92 9.74
C ILE A 44 -6.23 1.76 8.97
N THR A 45 -6.28 3.06 9.26
CA THR A 45 -7.12 4.03 8.57
C THR A 45 -6.23 5.10 7.99
N LEU A 46 -6.23 5.25 6.68
CA LEU A 46 -5.56 6.32 5.94
C LEU A 46 -6.59 6.97 5.01
N PRO A 47 -6.33 8.19 4.49
CA PRO A 47 -7.30 8.86 3.62
C PRO A 47 -7.68 8.10 2.35
N TRP A 48 -6.86 7.14 1.92
CA TRP A 48 -7.09 6.34 0.71
C TRP A 48 -7.43 4.87 0.97
N ILE A 49 -7.31 4.38 2.21
CA ILE A 49 -7.55 2.97 2.57
C ILE A 49 -7.96 2.79 4.03
N ARG A 50 -8.86 1.84 4.27
CA ARG A 50 -9.09 1.22 5.58
C ARG A 50 -8.80 -0.27 5.50
N SER A 51 -8.07 -0.80 6.47
CA SER A 51 -7.81 -2.23 6.60
C SER A 51 -8.05 -2.70 8.02
N ILE A 52 -8.75 -3.81 8.19
CA ILE A 52 -8.91 -4.56 9.44
C ILE A 52 -8.38 -5.97 9.21
N HIS A 53 -7.45 -6.44 10.04
CA HIS A 53 -6.88 -7.77 9.89
C HIS A 53 -6.39 -8.36 11.23
N PRO A 54 -6.39 -9.70 11.38
CA PRO A 54 -5.85 -10.34 12.57
C PRO A 54 -4.31 -10.24 12.58
N ILE A 55 -3.75 -10.08 13.79
CA ILE A 55 -2.29 -10.04 14.01
C ILE A 55 -1.81 -11.06 15.06
N ALA A 56 -2.66 -11.49 16.00
CA ALA A 56 -2.37 -12.60 16.90
C ALA A 56 -3.66 -13.30 17.35
N ALA A 57 -3.64 -14.63 17.41
CA ALA A 57 -4.76 -15.41 17.93
C ALA A 57 -4.71 -15.51 19.45
N CYS A 58 -5.86 -15.74 20.08
CA CYS A 58 -5.97 -16.08 21.49
C CYS A 58 -6.58 -17.48 21.63
N ASP A 59 -5.96 -18.32 22.43
CA ASP A 59 -6.40 -19.71 22.66
C ASP A 59 -7.64 -19.80 23.55
N VAL A 60 -8.02 -18.70 24.20
CA VAL A 60 -9.20 -18.62 25.07
C VAL A 60 -10.19 -17.63 24.47
N PRO A 61 -11.48 -17.99 24.33
CA PRO A 61 -12.48 -17.06 23.81
C PRO A 61 -12.64 -15.85 24.73
N LEU A 62 -12.51 -14.65 24.16
CA LEU A 62 -12.64 -13.38 24.87
C LEU A 62 -14.09 -12.88 24.82
N PRO A 63 -14.54 -12.06 25.80
CA PRO A 63 -15.93 -11.61 25.89
C PRO A 63 -16.33 -10.55 24.84
N TYR A 64 -15.44 -10.21 23.91
CA TYR A 64 -15.59 -9.17 22.90
C TYR A 64 -16.31 -9.64 21.62
N GLY A 65 -16.55 -8.72 20.69
CA GLY A 65 -17.19 -8.99 19.40
C GLY A 65 -16.32 -9.78 18.41
N ALA A 66 -16.97 -10.36 17.40
CA ALA A 66 -16.30 -10.95 16.25
C ALA A 66 -15.91 -9.86 15.24
N LEU A 67 -14.79 -10.05 14.54
CA LEU A 67 -14.41 -9.23 13.40
C LEU A 67 -14.21 -10.12 12.16
N HIS A 68 -14.14 -9.47 11.00
CA HIS A 68 -13.79 -10.07 9.72
C HIS A 68 -12.61 -9.28 9.16
N ALA A 69 -11.74 -9.93 8.40
CA ALA A 69 -10.73 -9.19 7.66
C ALA A 69 -11.43 -8.37 6.58
N GLU A 70 -11.02 -7.12 6.41
CA GLU A 70 -11.62 -6.19 5.48
C GLU A 70 -10.56 -5.24 4.95
N ILE A 71 -10.61 -4.94 3.66
CA ILE A 71 -9.83 -3.88 3.02
C ILE A 71 -10.77 -3.06 2.15
N GLU A 72 -10.84 -1.77 2.41
CA GLU A 72 -11.67 -0.81 1.70
C GLU A 72 -10.77 0.30 1.13
N LEU A 73 -10.89 0.56 -0.17
CA LEU A 73 -10.09 1.57 -0.87
C LEU A 73 -10.96 2.79 -1.22
N PHE A 74 -10.42 3.98 -0.94
CA PHE A 74 -11.12 5.26 -1.17
C PHE A 74 -10.54 6.08 -2.33
N CYS A 75 -9.43 5.64 -2.91
CA CYS A 75 -8.73 6.39 -3.96
C CYS A 75 -9.33 6.23 -5.37
N GLY A 76 -10.30 5.33 -5.56
CA GLY A 76 -10.88 5.04 -6.87
C GLY A 76 -9.87 4.48 -7.88
N PRO A 77 -10.29 4.27 -9.14
CA PRO A 77 -9.40 3.75 -10.17
C PRO A 77 -8.37 4.79 -10.60
N ILE A 78 -7.13 4.35 -10.80
CA ILE A 78 -6.09 5.18 -11.44
C ILE A 78 -6.57 5.48 -12.88
N PRO A 79 -6.46 6.70 -13.43
CA PRO A 79 -6.84 7.01 -14.81
C PRO A 79 -6.02 6.28 -15.88
N LYS A 80 -6.68 5.93 -17.01
CA LYS A 80 -6.06 5.14 -18.09
C LYS A 80 -4.87 5.82 -18.73
N ASP A 81 -4.94 7.14 -18.92
CA ASP A 81 -3.88 7.95 -19.50
C ASP A 81 -2.61 7.92 -18.64
N LEU A 82 -2.74 7.95 -17.31
CA LEU A 82 -1.62 7.84 -16.38
C LEU A 82 -0.99 6.44 -16.42
N ARG A 83 -1.81 5.38 -16.41
CA ARG A 83 -1.31 4.00 -16.55
C ARG A 83 -0.54 3.81 -17.85
N GLN A 84 -1.12 4.28 -18.96
CA GLN A 84 -0.46 4.22 -20.27
C GLN A 84 0.79 5.07 -20.33
N LYS A 85 0.83 6.21 -19.61
CA LYS A 85 2.02 7.05 -19.52
C LYS A 85 3.15 6.29 -18.84
N PHE A 86 2.91 5.63 -17.72
CA PHE A 86 3.92 4.81 -17.05
C PHE A 86 4.47 3.73 -17.99
N VAL A 87 3.60 2.97 -18.69
CA VAL A 87 4.05 1.92 -19.61
C VAL A 87 4.92 2.49 -20.74
N ARG A 88 4.55 3.65 -21.31
CA ARG A 88 5.34 4.32 -22.36
C ARG A 88 6.71 4.76 -21.83
N ASP A 89 6.75 5.42 -20.68
CA ASP A 89 7.99 5.88 -20.07
C ASP A 89 8.90 4.67 -19.72
N ALA A 90 8.33 3.60 -19.15
CA ALA A 90 9.06 2.38 -18.80
C ALA A 90 9.64 1.66 -20.03
N THR A 91 8.87 1.62 -21.12
CA THR A 91 9.34 1.06 -22.38
C THR A 91 10.47 1.89 -22.97
N ALA A 92 10.38 3.22 -22.87
CA ALA A 92 11.42 4.13 -23.36
C ALA A 92 12.71 4.09 -22.52
N ALA A 93 12.62 3.79 -21.22
CA ALA A 93 13.77 3.62 -20.33
C ALA A 93 14.49 2.27 -20.51
N SER A 94 13.81 1.26 -21.07
CA SER A 94 14.38 -0.06 -21.34
C SER A 94 15.66 0.04 -22.20
N PRO A 95 16.76 -0.67 -21.84
CA PRO A 95 16.82 -1.82 -20.94
C PRO A 95 17.06 -1.49 -19.46
N TYR A 96 17.09 -0.22 -19.07
CA TYR A 96 17.28 0.19 -17.68
C TYR A 96 15.96 0.23 -16.92
N GLU A 97 16.07 0.09 -15.60
CA GLU A 97 14.93 0.30 -14.71
C GLU A 97 14.55 1.78 -14.62
N MET A 98 13.26 2.03 -14.44
CA MET A 98 12.78 3.32 -13.98
C MET A 98 11.79 3.14 -12.85
N ALA A 99 11.68 4.16 -12.00
CA ALA A 99 10.66 4.21 -10.96
C ALA A 99 9.71 5.39 -11.16
N ALA A 100 8.47 5.22 -10.74
CA ALA A 100 7.43 6.22 -10.77
C ALA A 100 6.45 6.03 -9.61
N ALA A 101 5.68 7.07 -9.30
CA ALA A 101 4.64 7.04 -8.30
C ALA A 101 3.29 7.45 -8.91
N MET A 102 2.24 6.74 -8.52
CA MET A 102 0.84 7.17 -8.69
C MET A 102 0.38 7.79 -7.38
N ILE A 103 0.08 9.08 -7.43
CA ILE A 103 -0.18 9.92 -6.27
C ILE A 103 -1.63 10.36 -6.34
N TRP A 104 -2.36 10.16 -5.25
CA TRP A 104 -3.77 10.51 -5.12
C TRP A 104 -3.94 11.67 -4.15
N ASN A 105 -4.82 12.61 -4.47
CA ASN A 105 -5.11 13.76 -3.62
C ASN A 105 -6.48 13.63 -2.96
N GLN A 106 -6.52 13.67 -1.63
CA GLN A 106 -7.75 13.48 -0.86
C GLN A 106 -8.78 14.60 -1.02
N VAL A 107 -8.34 15.81 -1.38
CA VAL A 107 -9.22 16.99 -1.51
C VAL A 107 -9.91 16.98 -2.87
N THR A 108 -9.17 16.65 -3.93
CA THR A 108 -9.70 16.65 -5.30
C THR A 108 -10.23 15.30 -5.75
N GLY A 109 -9.84 14.21 -5.08
CA GLY A 109 -10.05 12.84 -5.53
C GLY A 109 -9.25 12.49 -6.79
N GLY A 110 -8.35 13.37 -7.22
CA GLY A 110 -7.61 13.27 -8.47
C GLY A 110 -6.32 12.47 -8.33
N TRP A 111 -5.87 11.92 -9.45
CA TRP A 111 -4.60 11.23 -9.56
C TRP A 111 -3.60 12.04 -10.36
N ARG A 112 -2.33 11.93 -10.00
CA ARG A 112 -1.21 12.36 -10.83
C ARG A 112 -0.10 11.31 -10.85
N TYR A 113 0.68 11.40 -11.91
CA TYR A 113 1.85 10.56 -12.14
C TYR A 113 3.13 11.37 -11.93
N ALA A 114 4.11 10.80 -11.23
CA ALA A 114 5.43 11.40 -11.06
C ALA A 114 6.53 10.38 -11.33
N VAL A 115 7.46 10.70 -12.23
CA VAL A 115 8.69 9.93 -12.39
C VAL A 115 9.58 10.18 -11.18
N ARG A 116 10.18 9.13 -10.62
CA ARG A 116 11.17 9.25 -9.56
C ARG A 116 12.53 9.43 -10.23
N GLU A 117 13.15 10.59 -10.01
CA GLU A 117 14.43 10.92 -10.63
C GLU A 117 15.48 9.89 -10.20
N SER A 118 16.04 9.16 -11.16
CA SER A 118 17.08 8.17 -10.89
C SER A 118 18.38 8.87 -10.50
N LEU A 119 18.85 8.61 -9.29
CA LEU A 119 20.17 8.99 -8.80
C LEU A 119 21.23 8.00 -9.31
N SER A 120 20.85 6.73 -9.43
CA SER A 120 21.55 5.72 -10.23
C SER A 120 20.59 4.61 -10.63
N ALA A 121 20.73 4.08 -11.84
CA ALA A 121 19.97 2.94 -12.34
C ALA A 121 20.93 1.87 -12.85
N ALA A 122 20.65 0.63 -12.49
CA ALA A 122 21.26 -0.56 -13.07
C ALA A 122 20.17 -1.46 -13.68
N HIS A 123 20.53 -2.67 -14.09
CA HIS A 123 19.58 -3.66 -14.60
C HIS A 123 18.72 -4.33 -13.51
N ALA A 124 19.04 -4.14 -12.24
CA ALA A 124 18.44 -4.85 -11.10
C ALA A 124 18.23 -3.97 -9.85
N PHE A 125 18.39 -2.64 -9.99
CA PHE A 125 18.01 -1.68 -8.95
C PHE A 125 17.97 -0.25 -9.51
N VAL A 126 17.14 0.59 -8.90
CA VAL A 126 17.10 2.03 -9.10
C VAL A 126 17.14 2.77 -7.76
N ASN A 127 18.15 3.60 -7.55
CA ASN A 127 18.13 4.61 -6.50
C ASN A 127 17.45 5.85 -7.05
N TYR A 128 16.52 6.42 -6.30
CA TYR A 128 15.77 7.57 -6.78
C TYR A 128 15.60 8.64 -5.70
N LYS A 129 15.29 9.85 -6.15
CA LYS A 129 14.80 10.91 -5.27
C LYS A 129 13.32 10.65 -4.93
N GLU A 130 12.96 10.82 -3.67
CA GLU A 130 11.57 10.83 -3.23
C GLU A 130 10.77 11.91 -3.99
N VAL A 131 9.53 11.57 -4.35
CA VAL A 131 8.61 12.52 -4.97
C VAL A 131 8.16 13.52 -3.93
N SER A 132 8.09 14.81 -4.28
CA SER A 132 7.48 15.80 -3.41
C SER A 132 5.96 15.58 -3.40
N LEU A 133 5.40 15.45 -2.21
CA LEU A 133 3.96 15.40 -1.98
C LEU A 133 3.48 16.79 -1.53
N GLU A 134 2.43 17.27 -2.17
CA GLU A 134 1.69 18.46 -1.73
C GLU A 134 0.72 18.10 -0.61
N GLU A 135 0.10 19.13 -0.02
CA GLU A 135 -0.89 18.92 1.04
C GLU A 135 -2.07 18.08 0.54
N GLY A 136 -2.40 17.04 1.30
CA GLY A 136 -3.47 16.10 0.96
C GLY A 136 -3.10 15.07 -0.10
N GLU A 137 -1.84 15.03 -0.56
CA GLU A 137 -1.36 13.99 -1.46
C GLU A 137 -0.80 12.78 -0.74
N PHE A 138 -1.11 11.61 -1.29
CA PHE A 138 -0.66 10.31 -0.80
C PHE A 138 -0.09 9.52 -1.97
N MET A 139 1.15 9.05 -1.82
CA MET A 139 1.69 8.04 -2.74
C MET A 139 0.97 6.72 -2.46
N VAL A 140 0.04 6.35 -3.36
CA VAL A 140 -0.77 5.14 -3.19
C VAL A 140 -0.11 3.93 -3.84
N LEU A 141 0.54 4.12 -4.99
CA LEU A 141 1.20 3.05 -5.72
C LEU A 141 2.59 3.50 -6.19
N ASP A 142 3.61 2.80 -5.71
CA ASP A 142 5.00 2.93 -6.14
C ASP A 142 5.26 1.86 -7.22
N LEU A 143 5.86 2.30 -8.33
CA LEU A 143 6.04 1.49 -9.52
C LEU A 143 7.51 1.50 -9.91
N HIS A 144 8.02 0.34 -10.32
CA HIS A 144 9.27 0.30 -11.08
C HIS A 144 9.20 -0.71 -12.23
N SER A 145 10.14 -0.60 -13.17
CA SER A 145 10.26 -1.51 -14.31
C SER A 145 11.55 -2.33 -14.23
N HIS A 146 11.50 -3.57 -14.72
CA HIS A 146 12.66 -4.46 -14.90
C HIS A 146 13.17 -4.48 -16.35
N GLY A 147 12.73 -3.52 -17.18
CA GLY A 147 13.13 -3.44 -18.58
C GLY A 147 12.78 -4.72 -19.36
N GLN A 148 13.80 -5.48 -19.72
CA GLN A 148 13.69 -6.72 -20.51
C GLN A 148 13.50 -7.98 -19.66
N PHE A 149 13.63 -7.89 -18.33
CA PHE A 149 13.47 -9.02 -17.42
C PHE A 149 12.03 -9.11 -16.90
N ASP A 150 11.66 -10.27 -16.38
CA ASP A 150 10.34 -10.53 -15.81
C ASP A 150 10.08 -9.74 -14.52
N ALA A 151 8.81 -9.46 -14.27
CA ALA A 151 8.37 -8.71 -13.10
C ALA A 151 8.38 -9.61 -11.87
N HIS A 152 9.21 -9.27 -10.89
CA HIS A 152 9.30 -9.92 -9.59
C HIS A 152 9.77 -8.89 -8.54
N PHE A 153 9.59 -9.19 -7.26
CA PHE A 153 10.19 -8.40 -6.18
C PHE A 153 11.51 -9.04 -5.75
N SER A 154 12.54 -8.22 -5.55
CA SER A 154 13.83 -8.62 -5.00
C SER A 154 13.86 -8.47 -3.47
N GLU A 155 14.91 -9.00 -2.83
CA GLU A 155 15.16 -8.78 -1.40
C GLU A 155 15.33 -7.28 -1.05
N ARG A 156 15.79 -6.48 -2.02
CA ARG A 156 15.92 -5.04 -1.83
C ARG A 156 14.54 -4.38 -1.78
N ASP A 157 13.63 -4.78 -2.66
CA ASP A 157 12.25 -4.31 -2.65
C ASP A 157 11.52 -4.70 -1.37
N ASP A 158 11.79 -5.90 -0.85
CA ASP A 158 11.25 -6.37 0.44
C ASP A 158 11.71 -5.49 1.59
N ALA A 159 13.00 -5.12 1.61
CA ALA A 159 13.54 -4.21 2.61
C ALA A 159 12.98 -2.79 2.49
N ASP A 160 12.83 -2.28 1.27
CA ASP A 160 12.29 -0.93 1.02
C ASP A 160 10.78 -0.84 1.31
N ASP A 161 10.04 -1.94 1.15
CA ASP A 161 8.62 -2.04 1.48
C ASP A 161 8.35 -2.29 2.96
N ALA A 162 9.37 -2.70 3.74
CA ALA A 162 9.23 -3.02 5.16
C ALA A 162 8.72 -1.81 5.96
N GLY A 163 7.48 -1.90 6.43
CA GLY A 163 6.83 -0.83 7.20
C GLY A 163 6.19 0.28 6.36
N SER A 164 6.27 0.18 5.03
CA SER A 164 5.58 1.11 4.12
C SER A 164 4.06 0.96 4.20
N MET A 165 3.36 1.98 3.69
CA MET A 165 1.90 2.04 3.59
C MET A 165 1.51 2.48 2.18
N LYS A 166 1.65 1.55 1.24
CA LYS A 166 1.47 1.77 -0.20
C LYS A 166 1.25 0.44 -0.92
N PHE A 167 0.72 0.49 -2.12
CA PHE A 167 0.94 -0.57 -3.09
C PHE A 167 2.33 -0.44 -3.71
N SER A 168 2.94 -1.57 -4.03
CA SER A 168 4.16 -1.67 -4.81
C SER A 168 3.86 -2.52 -6.05
N GLY A 169 4.35 -2.10 -7.21
CA GLY A 169 4.12 -2.79 -8.48
C GLY A 169 5.35 -2.80 -9.38
N VAL A 170 5.56 -3.93 -10.05
CA VAL A 170 6.67 -4.12 -11.00
C VAL A 170 6.11 -4.46 -12.37
N ILE A 171 6.65 -3.85 -13.42
CA ILE A 171 6.40 -4.24 -14.81
C ILE A 171 7.70 -4.73 -15.46
N GLY A 172 7.61 -5.84 -16.19
CA GLY A 172 8.75 -6.49 -16.83
C GLY A 172 8.44 -6.93 -18.26
N ASN A 173 9.41 -7.55 -18.94
CA ASN A 173 9.30 -8.10 -20.28
C ASN A 173 8.85 -7.07 -21.34
N LEU A 174 9.30 -5.82 -21.21
CA LEU A 174 8.85 -4.69 -22.03
C LEU A 174 9.25 -4.81 -23.53
N ASN A 175 10.14 -5.73 -23.87
CA ASN A 175 10.58 -6.04 -25.24
C ASN A 175 9.78 -7.15 -25.93
N THR A 176 8.86 -7.83 -25.23
CA THR A 176 8.20 -9.06 -25.73
C THR A 176 6.80 -8.82 -26.33
N GLY A 177 6.28 -7.60 -26.25
CA GLY A 177 4.90 -7.27 -26.60
C GLY A 177 3.85 -7.76 -25.59
N THR A 178 4.24 -8.57 -24.60
CA THR A 178 3.38 -9.04 -23.51
C THR A 178 4.07 -8.76 -22.16
N PRO A 179 3.91 -7.55 -21.60
CA PRO A 179 4.52 -7.22 -20.31
C PRO A 179 4.03 -8.14 -19.19
N THR A 180 4.93 -8.50 -18.28
CA THR A 180 4.58 -9.18 -17.02
C THR A 180 4.39 -8.15 -15.92
N THR A 181 3.50 -8.40 -14.97
CA THR A 181 3.25 -7.51 -13.83
C THR A 181 3.10 -8.30 -12.53
N VAL A 182 3.66 -7.77 -11.44
CA VAL A 182 3.40 -8.24 -10.07
C VAL A 182 3.09 -7.05 -9.18
N MET A 183 2.15 -7.19 -8.26
CA MET A 183 1.76 -6.13 -7.32
C MET A 183 1.54 -6.70 -5.92
N ARG A 184 1.75 -5.85 -4.91
CA ARG A 184 1.45 -6.15 -3.52
C ARG A 184 0.98 -4.91 -2.77
N LEU A 185 0.16 -5.11 -1.75
CA LEU A 185 -0.18 -4.08 -0.77
C LEU A 185 0.70 -4.27 0.46
N ASN A 186 1.35 -3.20 0.90
CA ASN A 186 2.11 -3.17 2.15
C ASN A 186 1.44 -2.22 3.14
N LEU A 187 1.15 -2.70 4.36
CA LEU A 187 0.62 -1.88 5.45
C LEU A 187 1.29 -2.28 6.79
N LEU A 188 2.18 -1.41 7.28
CA LEU A 188 2.83 -1.53 8.60
C LEU A 188 3.35 -2.94 8.87
N GLY A 189 4.17 -3.47 7.95
CA GLY A 189 4.82 -4.77 8.09
C GLY A 189 3.97 -5.99 7.74
N LYS A 190 2.74 -5.80 7.25
CA LYS A 190 1.96 -6.87 6.63
C LYS A 190 1.85 -6.64 5.13
N THR A 191 1.97 -7.71 4.37
CA THR A 191 1.98 -7.69 2.92
C THR A 191 0.93 -8.67 2.38
N TRP A 192 0.21 -8.23 1.35
CA TRP A 192 -0.76 -9.05 0.62
C TRP A 192 -0.46 -8.99 -0.87
N ALA A 193 -0.69 -10.09 -1.58
CA ALA A 193 -0.68 -10.06 -3.03
C ALA A 193 -1.79 -9.10 -3.52
N ALA A 194 -1.51 -8.39 -4.60
CA ALA A 194 -2.44 -7.42 -5.17
C ALA A 194 -2.42 -7.49 -6.70
N THR A 195 -3.41 -6.85 -7.31
CA THR A 195 -3.49 -6.66 -8.76
C THR A 195 -4.14 -5.32 -9.08
N MET A 196 -4.21 -5.01 -10.36
CA MET A 196 -4.93 -3.85 -10.88
C MET A 196 -5.86 -4.33 -11.99
N ALA A 197 -7.16 -4.07 -11.82
CA ALA A 197 -8.17 -4.36 -12.81
C ALA A 197 -8.00 -3.51 -14.08
N ALA A 198 -8.66 -3.92 -15.17
CA ALA A 198 -8.52 -3.26 -16.47
C ALA A 198 -8.97 -1.79 -16.46
N ASP A 199 -9.92 -1.43 -15.61
CA ASP A 199 -10.41 -0.06 -15.43
C ASP A 199 -9.42 0.82 -14.62
N GLY A 200 -8.48 0.21 -13.90
CA GLY A 200 -7.49 0.86 -13.04
C GLY A 200 -7.77 0.75 -11.55
N THR A 201 -8.80 -0.01 -11.15
CA THR A 201 -9.10 -0.31 -9.75
C THR A 201 -8.01 -1.19 -9.17
N LEU A 202 -7.50 -0.82 -7.99
CA LEU A 202 -6.54 -1.62 -7.23
C LEU A 202 -7.31 -2.69 -6.45
N GLU A 203 -6.80 -3.91 -6.43
CA GLU A 203 -7.44 -5.05 -5.77
C GLU A 203 -6.42 -5.80 -4.93
N VAL A 204 -6.83 -6.21 -3.73
CA VAL A 204 -6.02 -7.08 -2.87
C VAL A 204 -6.54 -8.50 -3.03
N LEU A 205 -5.64 -9.45 -3.26
CA LEU A 205 -5.98 -10.85 -3.45
C LEU A 205 -6.07 -11.53 -2.08
N GLU A 206 -7.18 -12.25 -1.85
CA GLU A 206 -7.42 -13.08 -0.66
C GLU A 206 -6.66 -14.41 -0.70
#